data_AF-A0A6N3QQY4-F1
#
_entry.id   AF-A0A6N3QQY4-F1
#
_cell.length_a   1.000
_cell.length_b   1.000
_cell.length_c   1.000
_cell.angle_alpha   90.00
_cell.angle_beta   90.00
_cell.angle_gamma   90.00
#
_symmetry.space_group_name_H-M   'P 1'
#
loop_
_entity.id
_entity.type
_entity.pdbx_description
1 polymer ?
#
loop_
_entity_poly.entity_id
_entity_poly.type
_entity_poly.pdbx_seq_one_letter_code
_entity_poly.pdbx_strand_id
1 'polypeptide(L)'
;MKIFLENLYHSDCYFLPIRDNQQVLVGVELITHFSSEDGTVRIPTSRVIAQLTEEQHWQLFSEQLELLKSCQHFFIQHKLFAWLNLTPQVATLLLERDNYAGELLKYPFIELLINENYPHLNEGKDNRGLLSLSQVYPLVLGNLGAGNSTMKAVFDGLFTRVMLDKSFIQQQITHRSFEPFIRAI
;
A
#
# COMPACT_ATOMS: atom_id res chain seq x y z
N MET A 1 4.45 5.95 16.72
CA MET A 1 3.32 5.44 17.53
C MET A 1 3.83 4.40 18.52
N LYS A 2 3.30 4.38 19.76
CA LYS A 2 3.53 3.30 20.73
C LYS A 2 2.27 2.43 20.84
N ILE A 3 2.40 1.11 20.69
CA ILE A 3 1.28 0.17 20.77
C ILE A 3 1.53 -0.78 21.92
N PHE A 4 0.55 -0.96 22.79
CA PHE A 4 0.61 -1.92 23.87
C PHE A 4 -0.18 -3.17 23.50
N LEU A 5 0.53 -4.29 23.33
CA LEU A 5 -0.08 -5.61 23.20
C LEU A 5 0.24 -6.41 24.47
N GLU A 6 1.34 -7.15 24.46
CA GLU A 6 1.96 -7.77 25.66
C GLU A 6 3.19 -6.97 26.15
N ASN A 7 3.78 -6.16 25.25
CA ASN A 7 4.89 -5.24 25.47
C ASN A 7 4.60 -3.92 24.75
N LEU A 8 5.38 -2.88 25.06
CA LEU A 8 5.34 -1.59 24.35
C LEU A 8 6.17 -1.70 23.05
N TYR A 9 5.50 -1.54 21.90
CA TYR A 9 6.13 -1.56 20.58
C TYR A 9 6.17 -0.15 19.98
N HIS A 10 7.24 0.19 19.25
CA HIS A 10 7.34 1.42 18.46
C HIS A 10 7.32 1.13 16.96
N SER A 11 6.84 2.10 16.17
CA SER A 11 6.82 2.04 14.71
C SER A 11 8.10 2.62 14.10
N ASP A 12 8.83 1.78 13.36
CA ASP A 12 9.97 2.19 12.54
C ASP A 12 9.60 2.14 11.05
N CYS A 13 9.80 3.24 10.34
CA CYS A 13 9.49 3.34 8.92
C CYS A 13 10.74 3.15 8.05
N TYR A 14 10.61 2.39 6.96
CA TYR A 14 11.68 2.12 6.01
C TYR A 14 11.19 2.35 4.59
N PHE A 15 12.08 2.82 3.72
CA PHE A 15 11.82 2.99 2.30
C PHE A 15 12.38 1.80 1.53
N LEU A 16 11.50 1.00 0.92
CA LEU A 16 11.89 -0.08 0.03
C LEU A 16 12.00 0.47 -1.40
N PRO A 17 13.17 0.42 -2.05
CA PRO A 17 13.35 1.01 -3.38
C PRO A 17 12.65 0.19 -4.47
N ILE A 18 11.95 0.87 -5.37
CA ILE A 18 11.35 0.30 -6.58
C ILE A 18 12.15 0.79 -7.77
N ARG A 19 12.63 -0.16 -8.59
CA ARG A 19 13.50 0.11 -9.74
C ARG A 19 12.88 -0.39 -11.03
N ASP A 20 13.15 0.32 -12.12
CA ASP A 20 12.78 -0.12 -13.46
C ASP A 20 13.75 -1.19 -14.01
N ASN A 21 13.50 -1.62 -15.25
CA ASN A 21 14.33 -2.61 -15.94
C ASN A 21 15.79 -2.13 -16.16
N GLN A 22 16.06 -0.83 -16.07
CA GLN A 22 17.39 -0.23 -16.18
C GLN A 22 18.05 -0.05 -14.80
N GLN A 23 17.45 -0.55 -13.73
CA GLN A 23 17.88 -0.38 -12.34
C GLN A 23 17.81 1.07 -11.82
N VAL A 24 17.12 1.95 -12.54
CA VAL A 24 16.89 3.33 -12.11
C VAL A 24 15.81 3.34 -11.04
N LEU A 25 16.02 4.10 -9.97
CA LEU A 25 15.01 4.31 -8.93
C LEU A 25 13.82 5.06 -9.54
N VAL A 26 12.63 4.49 -9.47
CA VAL A 26 11.39 5.10 -9.98
C VAL A 26 10.38 5.41 -8.87
N GLY A 27 10.54 4.77 -7.71
CA GLY A 27 9.71 5.04 -6.55
C GLY A 27 10.18 4.27 -5.33
N VAL A 28 9.40 4.37 -4.26
CA VAL A 28 9.62 3.63 -3.02
C VAL A 28 8.30 3.11 -2.46
N GLU A 29 8.34 1.99 -1.75
CA GLU A 29 7.26 1.59 -0.86
C GLU A 29 7.63 1.98 0.58
N LEU A 30 6.72 2.64 1.27
CA LEU A 30 6.88 2.92 2.70
C LEU A 30 6.34 1.74 3.51
N ILE A 31 7.26 1.05 4.20
CA ILE A 31 6.95 -0.08 5.06
C ILE A 31 7.19 0.27 6.52
N THR A 32 6.44 -0.37 7.41
CA THR A 32 6.59 -0.19 8.86
C THR A 32 6.90 -1.52 9.53
N HIS A 33 7.95 -1.51 10.36
CA HIS A 33 8.25 -2.58 11.30
C HIS A 33 7.90 -2.13 12.71
N PHE A 34 7.52 -3.11 13.53
CA PHE A 34 7.23 -2.90 14.93
C PHE A 34 8.24 -3.67 15.78
N SER A 35 8.90 -2.94 16.66
CA SER A 35 10.01 -3.38 17.50
C SER A 35 9.67 -3.08 18.97
N SER A 36 10.04 -3.99 19.87
CA SER A 36 9.97 -3.74 21.31
C SER A 36 10.89 -2.56 21.70
N GLU A 37 10.67 -1.95 22.86
CA GLU A 37 11.45 -0.79 23.32
C GLU A 37 12.96 -1.06 23.44
N ASP A 38 13.36 -2.31 23.68
CA ASP A 38 14.75 -2.78 23.70
C ASP A 38 15.28 -3.18 22.30
N GLY A 39 14.44 -3.17 21.27
CA GLY A 39 14.77 -3.54 19.88
C GLY A 39 14.96 -5.03 19.64
N THR A 40 14.86 -5.87 20.68
CA THR A 40 15.20 -7.30 20.63
C THR A 40 14.13 -8.13 19.94
N VAL A 41 12.86 -7.74 20.05
CA VAL A 41 11.72 -8.49 19.52
C VAL A 41 11.08 -7.70 18.38
N ARG A 42 11.07 -8.30 17.18
CA ARG A 42 10.27 -7.86 16.05
C ARG A 42 8.98 -8.65 15.99
N ILE A 43 7.86 -7.94 15.97
CA ILE A 43 6.53 -8.55 15.79
C ILE A 43 6.10 -8.41 14.32
N PRO A 44 5.49 -9.43 13.71
CA PRO A 44 4.98 -9.33 12.35
C PRO A 44 3.99 -8.16 12.21
N THR A 45 4.21 -7.30 11.22
CA THR A 45 3.36 -6.12 10.95
C THR A 45 1.89 -6.51 10.81
N SER A 46 1.58 -7.62 10.15
CA SER A 46 0.20 -8.11 10.00
C SER A 46 -0.50 -8.40 11.33
N ARG A 47 0.22 -8.91 12.34
CA ARG A 47 -0.34 -9.17 13.68
C ARG A 47 -0.65 -7.90 14.45
N VAL A 48 0.19 -6.88 14.29
CA VAL A 48 0.00 -5.58 14.93
C VAL A 48 -1.18 -4.86 14.30
N ILE A 49 -1.19 -4.76 12.97
CA ILE A 49 -2.24 -4.09 12.19
C ILE A 49 -3.63 -4.70 12.50
N ALA A 50 -3.72 -6.02 12.70
CA ALA A 50 -4.98 -6.69 13.05
C ALA A 50 -5.54 -6.33 14.44
N GLN A 51 -4.73 -5.74 15.32
CA GLN A 51 -5.11 -5.40 16.70
C GLN A 51 -5.25 -3.89 16.92
N LEU A 52 -5.00 -3.07 15.89
CA LEU A 52 -5.13 -1.63 15.99
C LEU A 52 -6.60 -1.21 16.06
N THR A 53 -6.88 -0.19 16.85
CA THR A 53 -8.14 0.55 16.77
C THR A 53 -8.20 1.40 15.51
N GLU A 54 -9.39 1.85 15.12
CA GLU A 54 -9.55 2.77 13.97
C GLU A 54 -8.71 4.05 14.12
N GLU A 55 -8.65 4.61 15.32
CA GLU A 55 -7.82 5.78 15.62
C GLU A 55 -6.33 5.48 15.46
N GLN A 56 -5.87 4.30 15.86
CA GLN A 56 -4.48 3.89 15.71
C GLN A 56 -4.11 3.60 14.24
N HIS A 57 -5.03 3.05 13.46
CA HIS A 57 -4.85 2.93 12.01
C HIS A 57 -4.63 4.31 11.37
N TRP A 58 -5.45 5.29 11.75
CA TRP A 58 -5.29 6.66 11.27
C TRP A 58 -3.99 7.30 11.76
N GLN A 59 -3.64 7.12 13.03
CA GLN A 59 -2.40 7.64 13.59
C GLN A 59 -1.18 7.12 12.83
N LEU A 60 -1.12 5.81 12.57
CA LEU A 60 -0.02 5.21 11.83
C LEU A 60 0.07 5.77 10.40
N PHE A 61 -1.07 5.86 9.71
CA PHE A 61 -1.12 6.43 8.36
C PHE A 61 -0.68 7.89 8.34
N SER A 62 -1.10 8.68 9.33
CA SER A 62 -0.71 10.08 9.48
C SER A 62 0.80 10.22 9.74
N GLU A 63 1.39 9.41 10.62
CA GLU A 63 2.84 9.41 10.87
C GLU A 63 3.63 9.09 9.59
N GLN A 64 3.18 8.09 8.83
CA GLN A 64 3.77 7.73 7.54
C GLN A 64 3.65 8.85 6.50
N LEU A 65 2.48 9.50 6.43
CA LEU A 65 2.22 10.62 5.55
C LEU A 65 3.12 11.82 5.89
N GLU A 66 3.25 12.18 7.16
CA GLU A 66 4.14 13.28 7.60
C GLU A 66 5.61 13.02 7.26
N LEU A 67 6.06 11.76 7.37
CA LEU A 67 7.39 11.38 6.92
C LEU A 67 7.57 11.63 5.40
N LEU A 68 6.60 11.23 4.58
CA LEU A 68 6.62 11.50 3.13
C LEU A 68 6.60 13.01 2.83
N LYS A 69 5.81 13.79 3.56
CA LYS A 69 5.78 15.26 3.45
C LYS A 69 7.13 15.88 3.75
N SER A 70 7.81 15.40 4.79
CA SER A 70 9.15 15.89 5.17
C SER A 70 10.18 15.69 4.06
N CYS A 71 10.00 14.65 3.23
CA CYS A 71 10.86 14.30 2.11
C CYS A 71 10.30 14.73 0.74
N GLN A 72 9.19 15.48 0.68
CA GLN A 72 8.45 15.74 -0.57
C GLN A 72 9.30 16.32 -1.71
N HIS A 73 10.28 17.18 -1.38
CA HIS A 73 11.10 17.82 -2.39
C HIS A 73 11.92 16.80 -3.20
N PHE A 74 12.38 15.74 -2.54
CA PHE A 74 13.09 14.64 -3.19
C PHE A 74 12.20 13.92 -4.21
N PHE A 75 10.97 13.56 -3.81
CA PHE A 75 10.03 12.87 -4.71
C PHE A 75 9.65 13.72 -5.92
N ILE A 76 9.33 15.00 -5.69
CA ILE A 76 8.91 15.92 -6.75
C ILE A 76 10.07 16.21 -7.72
N GLN A 77 11.26 16.53 -7.20
CA GLN A 77 12.42 16.87 -8.04
C GLN A 77 12.84 15.69 -8.93
N HIS A 78 12.86 14.48 -8.37
CA HIS A 78 13.29 13.28 -9.07
C HIS A 78 12.15 12.55 -9.79
N LYS A 79 10.91 13.07 -9.73
CA LYS A 79 9.70 12.49 -10.33
C LYS A 79 9.46 11.04 -9.88
N LEU A 80 9.69 10.77 -8.60
CA LEU A 80 9.53 9.47 -7.98
C LEU A 80 8.13 9.36 -7.36
N PHE A 81 7.54 8.17 -7.40
CA PHE A 81 6.33 7.87 -6.64
C PHE A 81 6.65 7.25 -5.26
N ALA A 82 5.73 7.39 -4.32
CA ALA A 82 5.80 6.75 -3.01
C ALA A 82 4.50 5.97 -2.76
N TRP A 83 4.62 4.67 -2.53
CA TRP A 83 3.49 3.82 -2.15
C TRP A 83 3.26 3.89 -0.65
N LEU A 84 2.04 4.21 -0.27
CA LEU A 84 1.58 4.27 1.10
C LEU A 84 0.47 3.23 1.32
N ASN A 85 0.69 2.30 2.25
CA ASN A 85 -0.26 1.25 2.56
C ASN A 85 -1.59 1.84 3.08
N LEU A 86 -2.71 1.48 2.45
CA LEU A 86 -4.05 1.91 2.79
C LEU A 86 -4.82 0.75 3.44
N THR A 87 -5.17 0.90 4.71
CA THR A 87 -6.04 -0.07 5.39
C THR A 87 -7.52 0.26 5.15
N PRO A 88 -8.43 -0.71 5.27
CA PRO A 88 -9.87 -0.47 5.10
C PRO A 88 -10.41 0.61 6.04
N GLN A 89 -9.91 0.67 7.28
CA GLN A 89 -10.29 1.68 8.27
C GLN A 89 -9.92 3.09 7.81
N VAL A 90 -8.69 3.26 7.28
CA VAL A 90 -8.23 4.56 6.75
C VAL A 90 -8.99 4.93 5.50
N ALA A 91 -9.26 3.96 4.61
CA ALA A 91 -10.05 4.15 3.41
C ALA A 91 -11.46 4.70 3.72
N THR A 92 -12.15 4.13 4.70
CA THR A 92 -13.45 4.66 5.15
C THR A 92 -13.33 6.10 5.63
N LEU A 93 -12.32 6.43 6.45
CA LEU A 93 -12.10 7.79 6.93
C LEU A 93 -11.81 8.79 5.80
N LEU A 94 -11.04 8.39 4.78
CA LEU A 94 -10.75 9.23 3.59
C LEU A 94 -11.99 9.49 2.74
N LEU A 95 -12.93 8.55 2.71
CA LEU A 95 -14.19 8.67 1.95
C LEU A 95 -15.25 9.50 2.70
N GLU A 96 -15.24 9.46 4.03
CA GLU A 96 -16.25 10.14 4.85
C GLU A 96 -15.88 11.59 5.20
N ARG A 97 -14.59 11.95 5.19
CA ARG A 97 -14.11 13.25 5.69
C ARG A 97 -13.32 14.01 4.64
N ASP A 98 -13.95 15.05 4.08
CA ASP A 98 -13.38 15.90 3.03
C ASP A 98 -12.04 16.57 3.43
N ASN A 99 -11.84 16.86 4.72
CA ASN A 99 -10.64 17.55 5.19
C ASN A 99 -9.35 16.73 4.98
N TYR A 100 -9.44 15.40 5.05
CA TYR A 100 -8.29 14.52 4.87
C TYR A 100 -7.99 14.28 3.39
N ALA A 101 -9.02 14.24 2.57
CA ALA A 101 -8.84 14.05 1.13
C ALA A 101 -8.12 15.24 0.49
N GLY A 102 -8.55 16.46 0.82
CA GLY A 102 -7.92 17.67 0.31
C GLY A 102 -6.45 17.83 0.72
N GLU A 103 -6.06 17.26 1.87
CA GLU A 103 -4.66 17.28 2.31
C GLU A 103 -3.79 16.32 1.48
N LEU A 104 -4.26 15.08 1.28
CA LEU A 104 -3.50 14.06 0.54
C LEU A 104 -3.30 14.44 -0.93
N LEU A 105 -4.32 15.08 -1.54
CA LEU A 105 -4.27 15.57 -2.94
C LEU A 105 -3.17 16.61 -3.21
N LYS A 106 -2.61 17.25 -2.17
CA LYS A 106 -1.46 18.17 -2.31
C LYS A 106 -0.15 17.45 -2.65
N TYR A 107 -0.12 16.12 -2.51
CA TYR A 107 1.07 15.30 -2.65
C TYR A 107 0.88 14.26 -3.78
N PRO A 108 0.91 14.69 -5.06
CA PRO A 108 0.57 13.83 -6.21
C PRO A 108 1.57 12.70 -6.47
N PHE A 109 2.71 12.69 -5.77
CA PHE A 109 3.67 11.59 -5.81
C PHE A 109 3.25 10.40 -4.93
N ILE A 110 2.26 10.56 -4.07
CA ILE A 110 1.76 9.49 -3.19
C ILE A 110 0.71 8.67 -3.94
N GLU A 111 0.92 7.35 -3.99
CA GLU A 111 -0.04 6.38 -4.52
C GLU A 111 -0.46 5.44 -3.38
N LEU A 112 -1.75 5.09 -3.31
CA LEU A 112 -2.30 4.30 -2.21
C LEU A 112 -2.25 2.81 -2.55
N LEU A 113 -1.53 2.05 -1.73
CA LEU A 113 -1.32 0.62 -1.90
C LEU A 113 -2.36 -0.17 -1.09
N ILE A 114 -3.14 -1.00 -1.76
CA ILE A 114 -3.99 -2.03 -1.12
C ILE A 114 -3.53 -3.42 -1.55
N ASN A 115 -3.71 -4.43 -0.71
CA ASN A 115 -3.34 -5.81 -1.03
C ASN A 115 -4.55 -6.63 -1.49
N GLU A 116 -4.32 -7.80 -2.09
CA GLU A 116 -5.42 -8.68 -2.55
C GLU A 116 -6.44 -9.07 -1.47
N ASN A 117 -6.05 -9.02 -0.19
CA ASN A 117 -6.93 -9.32 0.93
C ASN A 117 -7.85 -8.14 1.32
N TYR A 118 -7.87 -7.07 0.53
CA TYR A 118 -8.74 -5.92 0.76
C TYR A 118 -10.23 -6.34 0.71
N PRO A 119 -11.08 -5.89 1.65
CA PRO A 119 -12.47 -6.31 1.71
C PRO A 119 -13.22 -6.03 0.40
N HIS A 120 -13.98 -7.03 -0.05
CA HIS A 120 -14.82 -6.92 -1.25
C HIS A 120 -14.06 -6.52 -2.53
N LEU A 121 -12.75 -6.82 -2.62
CA LEU A 121 -11.96 -6.53 -3.82
C LEU A 121 -12.52 -7.22 -5.07
N ASN A 122 -13.08 -8.43 -4.93
CA ASN A 122 -13.63 -9.21 -6.05
C ASN A 122 -14.88 -8.59 -6.70
N GLU A 123 -15.51 -7.61 -6.05
CA GLU A 123 -16.62 -6.85 -6.63
C GLU A 123 -16.12 -5.83 -7.66
N GLY A 124 -14.81 -5.55 -7.74
CA GLY A 124 -14.25 -4.61 -8.70
C GLY A 124 -14.95 -3.25 -8.63
N LYS A 125 -15.39 -2.72 -9.78
CA LYS A 125 -16.09 -1.42 -9.82
C LYS A 125 -17.44 -1.40 -9.10
N ASP A 126 -18.00 -2.57 -8.78
CA ASP A 126 -19.26 -2.69 -8.05
C ASP A 126 -19.04 -2.39 -6.55
N ASN A 127 -17.79 -2.49 -6.06
CA ASN A 127 -17.39 -1.93 -4.77
C ASN A 127 -17.28 -0.40 -4.87
N ARG A 128 -18.36 0.29 -4.49
CA ARG A 128 -18.45 1.76 -4.60
C ARG A 128 -17.36 2.49 -3.83
N GLY A 129 -16.92 1.98 -2.67
CA GLY A 129 -15.86 2.61 -1.89
C GLY A 129 -14.53 2.57 -2.64
N LEU A 130 -14.18 1.40 -3.19
CA LEU A 130 -12.98 1.24 -4.00
C LEU A 130 -13.03 2.06 -5.29
N LEU A 131 -14.18 2.09 -5.97
CA LEU A 131 -14.39 2.92 -7.15
C LEU A 131 -14.20 4.41 -6.83
N SER A 132 -14.83 4.92 -5.77
CA SER A 132 -14.67 6.31 -5.34
C SER A 132 -13.21 6.65 -5.01
N LEU A 133 -12.50 5.75 -4.32
CA LEU A 133 -11.06 5.94 -4.05
C LEU A 133 -10.25 6.00 -5.35
N SER A 134 -10.51 5.12 -6.32
CA SER A 134 -9.79 5.07 -7.60
C SER A 134 -10.00 6.32 -8.47
N GLN A 135 -11.12 7.02 -8.27
CA GLN A 135 -11.42 8.26 -8.98
C GLN A 135 -10.70 9.47 -8.38
N VAL A 136 -10.27 9.39 -7.13
CA VAL A 136 -9.63 10.49 -6.40
C VAL A 136 -8.12 10.29 -6.27
N TYR A 137 -7.66 9.05 -6.04
CA TYR A 137 -6.27 8.71 -5.78
C TYR A 137 -5.74 7.68 -6.77
N PRO A 138 -4.44 7.75 -7.15
CA PRO A 138 -3.77 6.64 -7.80
C PRO A 138 -3.75 5.43 -6.86
N LEU A 139 -4.45 4.37 -7.22
CA LEU A 139 -4.44 3.12 -6.46
C LEU A 139 -3.43 2.14 -7.06
N VAL A 140 -2.82 1.36 -6.17
CA VAL A 140 -1.87 0.30 -6.48
C VAL A 140 -2.38 -0.99 -5.85
N LEU A 141 -2.44 -2.06 -6.65
CA LEU A 141 -2.74 -3.40 -6.14
C LEU A 141 -1.45 -4.15 -5.83
N GLY A 142 -1.25 -4.47 -4.55
CA GLY A 142 -0.16 -5.27 -4.03
C GLY A 142 -0.46 -6.77 -3.98
N ASN A 143 0.58 -7.57 -4.20
CA ASN A 143 0.58 -9.03 -4.07
C ASN A 143 -0.41 -9.75 -4.99
N LEU A 144 -0.59 -9.26 -6.23
CA LEU A 144 -1.43 -9.93 -7.22
C LEU A 144 -0.89 -11.34 -7.54
N GLY A 145 -1.76 -12.35 -7.47
CA GLY A 145 -1.41 -13.76 -7.65
C GLY A 145 -1.19 -14.53 -6.34
N ALA A 146 -1.37 -13.89 -5.18
CA ALA A 146 -1.34 -14.56 -3.87
C ALA A 146 -2.56 -15.47 -3.62
N GLY A 147 -3.59 -15.39 -4.47
CA GLY A 147 -4.76 -16.26 -4.44
C GLY A 147 -5.92 -15.75 -3.59
N ASN A 148 -5.88 -14.48 -3.17
CA ASN A 148 -6.95 -13.87 -2.38
C ASN A 148 -7.95 -13.07 -3.23
N SER A 149 -7.64 -12.84 -4.51
CA SER A 149 -8.48 -12.05 -5.40
C SER A 149 -8.65 -12.64 -6.80
N THR A 150 -9.72 -12.20 -7.47
CA THR A 150 -9.96 -12.40 -8.90
C THR A 150 -9.41 -11.21 -9.68
N MET A 151 -9.17 -11.40 -10.98
CA MET A 151 -8.68 -10.34 -11.87
C MET A 151 -9.70 -9.24 -12.18
N LYS A 152 -10.94 -9.33 -11.69
CA LYS A 152 -12.03 -8.40 -12.04
C LYS A 152 -11.67 -6.95 -11.72
N ALA A 153 -11.14 -6.67 -10.53
CA ALA A 153 -10.79 -5.31 -10.12
C ALA A 153 -9.67 -4.69 -10.98
N VAL A 154 -8.75 -5.53 -11.49
CA VAL A 154 -7.70 -5.11 -12.42
C VAL A 154 -8.29 -4.79 -13.79
N PHE A 155 -9.13 -5.68 -14.34
CA PHE A 155 -9.78 -5.45 -15.63
C PHE A 155 -10.84 -4.33 -15.62
N ASP A 156 -11.42 -4.03 -14.46
CA ASP A 156 -12.31 -2.88 -14.26
C ASP A 156 -11.53 -1.55 -14.24
N GLY A 157 -10.20 -1.56 -14.30
CA GLY A 157 -9.36 -0.37 -14.45
C GLY A 157 -9.18 0.47 -13.17
N LEU A 158 -9.31 -0.16 -12.00
CA LEU A 158 -9.27 0.56 -10.71
C LEU A 158 -7.86 0.94 -10.25
N PHE A 159 -6.82 0.34 -10.85
CA PHE A 159 -5.44 0.47 -10.40
C PHE A 159 -4.55 1.10 -11.46
N THR A 160 -3.73 2.04 -11.03
CA THR A 160 -2.67 2.66 -11.86
C THR A 160 -1.44 1.77 -11.98
N ARG A 161 -1.21 0.91 -10.98
CA ARG A 161 -0.11 -0.06 -10.95
C ARG A 161 -0.54 -1.34 -10.27
N VAL A 162 0.15 -2.42 -10.64
CA VAL A 162 -0.02 -3.74 -10.05
C VAL A 162 1.36 -4.29 -9.68
N MET A 163 1.50 -4.76 -8.45
CA MET A 163 2.65 -5.51 -7.96
C MET A 163 2.28 -6.98 -7.83
N LEU A 164 3.02 -7.84 -8.52
CA LEU A 164 2.83 -9.28 -8.48
C LEU A 164 3.41 -9.87 -7.20
N ASP A 165 2.74 -10.87 -6.65
CA ASP A 165 3.26 -11.61 -5.50
C ASP A 165 4.59 -12.30 -5.84
N LYS A 166 5.52 -12.25 -4.89
CA LYS A 166 6.86 -12.80 -5.07
C LYS A 166 6.83 -14.31 -5.28
N SER A 167 5.96 -15.02 -4.56
CA SER A 167 5.83 -16.48 -4.66
C SER A 167 5.22 -16.86 -6.01
N PHE A 168 4.22 -16.08 -6.47
CA PHE A 168 3.65 -16.23 -7.80
C PHE A 168 4.71 -16.10 -8.89
N ILE A 169 5.53 -15.04 -8.87
CA ILE A 169 6.63 -14.86 -9.84
C ILE A 169 7.59 -16.05 -9.81
N GLN A 170 8.04 -16.45 -8.62
CA GLN A 170 9.00 -17.55 -8.48
C GLN A 170 8.47 -18.87 -9.05
N GLN A 171 7.17 -19.12 -8.91
CA GLN A 171 6.54 -20.33 -9.42
C GLN A 171 6.26 -20.24 -10.93
N GLN A 172 5.84 -19.09 -11.44
CA GLN A 172 5.33 -18.97 -12.80
C GLN A 172 6.40 -18.56 -13.82
N ILE A 173 7.49 -17.89 -13.43
CA ILE A 173 8.48 -17.34 -14.39
C ILE A 173 9.12 -18.40 -15.30
N THR A 174 9.17 -19.65 -14.87
CA THR A 174 9.70 -20.78 -15.66
C THR A 174 8.70 -21.34 -16.67
N HIS A 175 7.42 -20.98 -16.58
CA HIS A 175 6.37 -21.48 -17.45
C HIS A 175 6.24 -20.63 -18.73
N ARG A 176 6.05 -21.29 -19.87
CA ARG A 176 5.84 -20.60 -21.18
C ARG A 176 4.61 -19.69 -21.21
N SER A 177 3.65 -19.94 -20.32
CA SER A 177 2.44 -19.13 -20.17
C SER A 177 2.67 -17.81 -19.43
N PHE A 178 3.83 -17.62 -18.81
CA PHE A 178 4.11 -16.44 -17.99
C PHE A 178 4.12 -15.15 -18.81
N GLU A 179 4.89 -15.09 -19.90
CA GLU A 179 4.97 -13.87 -20.72
C GLU A 179 3.60 -13.48 -21.33
N PRO A 180 2.82 -14.42 -21.93
CA PRO A 180 1.46 -14.11 -22.35
C PRO A 180 0.55 -13.60 -21.22
N PHE A 181 0.67 -14.18 -20.02
CA PHE A 181 -0.10 -13.74 -18.86
C PHE A 181 0.24 -12.31 -18.45
N ILE A 182 1.53 -11.97 -18.33
CA ILE A 182 1.98 -10.61 -17.97
C ILE A 182 1.54 -9.57 -19.00
N ARG A 183 1.50 -9.92 -20.29
CA ARG A 183 1.04 -9.00 -21.35
C ARG A 183 -0.47 -8.75 -21.34
N ALA A 184 -1.24 -9.62 -20.67
CA ALA A 184 -2.69 -9.52 -20.61
C ALA A 184 -3.21 -8.68 -19.42
N ILE A 185 -2.30 -8.28 -18.52
CA ILE A 185 -2.57 -7.49 -17.31
C ILE A 185 -2.04 -6.08 -17.54
#